data_AF-A0A315VKK7-F1
#
_entry.id   AF-A0A315VKK7-F1
#
_cell.length_a   1.000
_cell.length_b   1.000
_cell.length_c   1.000
_cell.angle_alpha   90.00
_cell.angle_beta   90.00
_cell.angle_gamma   90.00
#
_symmetry.space_group_name_H-M   'P 1'
#
loop_
_entity.id
_entity.type
_entity.pdbx_description
1 polymer ?
#
loop_
_entity_poly.entity_id
_entity_poly.type
_entity_poly.pdbx_seq_one_letter_code
_entity_poly.pdbx_strand_id
1 'polypeptide(L)'
;CPDSSCKQDLLAYLQRIALYCHQLNICSKVKAEVQNLGGELVVSGLDSAMSLIQAAKNLMNAVVSTVKASYVASTKYQKNRNMEALNMPAVSWRMKAPEKKPLVKREKQDDGETNRVKRSSQKKHVSPVQALSEFKAMDSI
;
A
#
# COMPACT_ATOMS: atom_id res chain seq x y z
N CYS A 1 -6.14 -8.76 27.67
CA CYS A 1 -5.80 -7.34 27.95
C CYS A 1 -6.84 -6.78 28.94
N PRO A 2 -6.44 -6.11 30.03
CA PRO A 2 -7.37 -5.46 30.97
C PRO A 2 -8.04 -4.21 30.40
N ASP A 3 -7.42 -3.58 29.40
CA ASP A 3 -7.98 -2.44 28.65
C ASP A 3 -9.05 -2.97 27.68
N SER A 4 -10.32 -2.59 27.94
CA SER A 4 -11.48 -3.08 27.20
C SER A 4 -11.45 -2.68 25.73
N SER A 5 -11.10 -1.43 25.43
CA SER A 5 -10.98 -0.93 24.05
C SER A 5 -9.95 -1.73 23.26
N CYS A 6 -8.75 -1.92 23.82
CA CYS A 6 -7.69 -2.69 23.19
C CYS A 6 -8.08 -4.17 22.97
N LYS A 7 -8.83 -4.76 23.91
CA LYS A 7 -9.38 -6.12 23.75
C LYS A 7 -10.39 -6.18 22.60
N GLN A 8 -11.31 -5.22 22.51
CA GLN A 8 -12.34 -5.18 21.47
C GLN A 8 -11.73 -5.01 20.08
N ASP A 9 -10.78 -4.08 19.92
CA ASP A 9 -10.07 -3.87 18.65
C ASP A 9 -9.38 -5.16 18.17
N LEU A 10 -8.70 -5.85 19.09
CA LEU A 10 -8.00 -7.10 18.76
C LEU A 10 -8.98 -8.20 18.32
N LEU A 11 -10.11 -8.36 19.02
CA LEU A 11 -11.14 -9.34 18.65
C LEU A 11 -11.75 -9.02 17.28
N ALA A 12 -12.03 -7.75 17.01
CA ALA A 12 -12.57 -7.31 15.72
C ALA A 12 -11.59 -7.62 14.57
N TYR A 13 -10.29 -7.39 14.75
CA TYR A 13 -9.31 -7.72 13.72
C TYR A 13 -9.16 -9.23 13.51
N LEU A 14 -9.23 -10.05 14.56
CA LEU A 14 -9.23 -11.51 14.44
C LEU A 14 -10.43 -12.03 13.65
N GLN A 15 -11.62 -11.47 13.89
CA GLN A 15 -12.81 -11.79 13.10
C GLN A 15 -12.65 -11.37 11.63
N ARG A 16 -12.04 -10.21 11.35
CA ARG A 16 -11.72 -9.79 9.97
C ARG A 16 -10.73 -10.73 9.29
N ILE A 17 -9.71 -11.21 9.99
CA ILE A 17 -8.80 -12.23 9.44
C ILE A 17 -9.58 -13.49 9.06
N ALA A 18 -10.45 -14.00 9.94
CA ALA A 18 -11.24 -15.19 9.65
C ALA A 18 -12.09 -15.01 8.38
N LEU A 19 -12.75 -13.85 8.25
CA LEU A 19 -13.51 -13.50 7.05
C LEU A 19 -12.62 -13.47 5.79
N TYR A 20 -11.49 -12.77 5.83
CA TYR A 20 -10.64 -12.63 4.65
C TYR A 20 -9.91 -13.92 4.27
N CYS A 21 -9.55 -14.78 5.22
CA CYS A 21 -9.08 -16.13 4.93
C CYS A 21 -10.13 -16.94 4.18
N HIS A 22 -11.41 -16.85 4.60
CA HIS A 22 -12.50 -17.53 3.92
C HIS A 22 -12.72 -16.98 2.49
N GLN A 23 -12.72 -15.65 2.32
CA GLN A 23 -12.81 -15.02 1.00
C GLN A 23 -11.65 -15.43 0.09
N LEU A 24 -10.42 -15.43 0.59
CA LEU A 24 -9.25 -15.86 -0.17
C LEU A 24 -9.39 -17.31 -0.66
N ASN A 25 -9.87 -18.21 0.22
CA ASN A 25 -10.14 -19.60 -0.13
C ASN A 25 -11.19 -19.73 -1.24
N ILE A 26 -12.27 -18.93 -1.19
CA ILE A 26 -13.28 -18.92 -2.26
C ILE A 26 -12.68 -18.40 -3.57
N CYS A 27 -12.05 -17.22 -3.54
CA CYS A 27 -11.48 -16.58 -4.74
C CYS A 27 -10.39 -17.43 -5.40
N SER A 28 -9.64 -18.23 -4.62
CA SER A 28 -8.58 -19.10 -5.15
C SER A 28 -9.10 -20.31 -5.94
N LYS A 29 -10.38 -20.67 -5.76
CA LYS A 29 -11.01 -21.84 -6.40
C LYS A 29 -11.75 -21.50 -7.69
N VAL A 30 -11.97 -20.22 -7.96
CA VAL A 30 -12.63 -19.77 -9.19
C VAL A 30 -11.67 -19.97 -10.35
N LYS A 31 -12.06 -20.79 -11.32
CA LYS A 31 -11.29 -21.00 -12.56
C LYS A 31 -11.63 -19.90 -13.55
N ALA A 32 -10.62 -19.40 -14.26
CA ALA A 32 -10.86 -18.60 -15.46
C ALA A 32 -11.47 -19.52 -16.53
N GLU A 33 -12.55 -19.07 -17.15
CA GLU A 33 -13.16 -19.77 -18.27
C GLU A 33 -12.46 -19.32 -19.55
N VAL A 34 -12.19 -20.27 -20.44
CA VAL A 34 -11.59 -20.00 -21.75
C VAL A 34 -12.59 -20.44 -22.79
N GLN A 35 -13.14 -19.48 -23.53
CA GLN A 35 -14.13 -19.71 -24.57
C GLN A 35 -13.49 -19.47 -25.94
N ASN A 36 -13.75 -20.35 -26.91
CA ASN A 36 -13.31 -20.15 -28.29
C ASN A 36 -14.49 -19.60 -29.09
N LEU A 37 -14.42 -18.34 -29.48
CA LEU A 37 -15.44 -17.64 -30.25
C LEU A 37 -14.85 -17.32 -31.63
N GLY A 38 -15.32 -18.03 -32.65
CA GLY A 38 -14.91 -17.76 -34.04
C GLY A 38 -13.42 -17.99 -34.34
N GLY A 39 -12.75 -18.89 -33.61
CA GLY A 39 -11.31 -19.14 -33.76
C GLY A 39 -10.42 -18.25 -32.87
N GLU A 40 -11.02 -17.27 -32.18
CA GLU A 40 -10.33 -16.45 -31.19
C GLU A 40 -10.54 -17.00 -29.77
N LEU A 41 -9.45 -17.07 -29.01
CA LEU A 41 -9.44 -17.58 -27.64
C LEU A 41 -9.73 -16.42 -26.68
N VAL A 42 -10.96 -16.36 -26.16
CA VAL A 42 -11.38 -15.32 -25.21
C VAL A 42 -11.31 -15.89 -23.79
N VAL A 43 -10.53 -15.25 -22.93
CA VAL A 43 -10.46 -15.60 -21.50
C VAL A 43 -11.49 -14.77 -20.74
N SER A 44 -12.55 -15.42 -20.28
CA SER A 44 -13.51 -14.84 -19.34
C SER A 44 -13.07 -15.09 -17.89
N GLY A 45 -13.39 -14.15 -17.01
CA GLY A 45 -13.07 -14.27 -15.59
C GLY A 45 -11.77 -13.58 -15.13
N LEU A 46 -11.28 -12.55 -15.83
CA LEU A 46 -10.23 -11.66 -15.29
C LEU A 46 -10.63 -11.06 -13.93
N ASP A 47 -11.92 -10.84 -13.72
CA ASP A 47 -12.50 -10.38 -12.44
C ASP A 47 -12.22 -11.34 -11.28
N SER A 48 -12.03 -12.64 -11.55
CA SER A 48 -11.66 -13.64 -10.53
C SER A 48 -10.26 -13.39 -9.98
N ALA A 49 -9.30 -13.09 -10.86
CA ALA A 49 -7.93 -12.75 -10.48
C ALA A 49 -7.89 -11.43 -9.71
N MET A 50 -8.66 -10.42 -10.14
CA MET A 50 -8.78 -9.15 -9.41
C MET A 50 -9.38 -9.36 -8.02
N SER A 51 -10.43 -10.18 -7.90
CA SER A 51 -11.05 -10.52 -6.61
C SER A 51 -10.08 -11.24 -5.68
N LEU A 52 -9.28 -12.17 -6.20
CA LEU A 52 -8.25 -12.86 -5.43
C LEU A 52 -7.18 -11.89 -4.90
N ILE A 53 -6.70 -10.97 -5.74
CA ILE A 53 -5.74 -9.93 -5.35
C ILE A 53 -6.32 -9.05 -4.23
N GLN A 54 -7.59 -8.65 -4.35
CA GLN A 54 -8.23 -7.82 -3.33
C GLN A 54 -8.42 -8.56 -2.00
N ALA A 55 -8.84 -9.82 -2.03
CA ALA A 55 -8.95 -10.64 -0.82
C ALA A 55 -7.60 -10.78 -0.11
N ALA A 56 -6.50 -10.98 -0.86
CA ALA A 56 -5.16 -11.04 -0.31
C ALA A 56 -4.72 -9.70 0.32
N LYS A 57 -4.96 -8.57 -0.36
CA LYS A 57 -4.67 -7.23 0.19
C LYS A 57 -5.43 -6.97 1.49
N ASN A 58 -6.71 -7.31 1.51
CA ASN A 58 -7.55 -7.15 2.69
C ASN A 58 -7.06 -8.00 3.87
N LEU A 59 -6.70 -9.26 3.61
CA LEU A 59 -6.10 -10.14 4.61
C LEU A 59 -4.80 -9.55 5.17
N MET A 60 -3.89 -9.10 4.30
CA MET A 60 -2.61 -8.50 4.71
C MET A 60 -2.81 -7.29 5.62
N ASN A 61 -3.73 -6.39 5.26
CA ASN A 61 -4.05 -5.21 6.08
C ASN A 61 -4.63 -5.58 7.45
N ALA A 62 -5.49 -6.61 7.52
CA ALA A 62 -6.05 -7.10 8.77
C ALA A 62 -4.97 -7.76 9.65
N VAL A 63 -4.07 -8.54 9.06
CA VAL A 63 -2.92 -9.15 9.76
C VAL A 63 -2.03 -8.07 10.36
N VAL A 64 -1.63 -7.06 9.58
CA VAL A 64 -0.79 -5.95 10.09
C VAL A 64 -1.47 -5.22 11.26
N SER A 65 -2.77 -4.95 11.15
CA SER A 65 -3.54 -4.33 12.22
C SER A 65 -3.60 -5.20 13.48
N THR A 66 -3.80 -6.51 13.32
CA THR A 66 -3.82 -7.49 14.41
C THR A 66 -2.48 -7.57 15.12
N VAL A 67 -1.36 -7.60 14.38
CA VAL A 67 0.00 -7.61 14.95
C VAL A 67 0.26 -6.34 15.78
N LYS A 68 -0.13 -5.17 15.26
CA LYS A 68 -0.01 -3.90 15.99
C LYS A 68 -0.87 -3.87 17.25
N ALA A 69 -2.13 -4.29 17.15
CA ALA A 69 -3.03 -4.36 18.30
C ALA A 69 -2.54 -5.37 19.35
N SER A 70 -2.01 -6.52 18.93
CA SER A 70 -1.43 -7.54 19.82
C SER A 70 -0.20 -7.03 20.58
N TYR A 71 0.65 -6.25 19.91
CA TYR A 71 1.77 -5.57 20.55
C TYR A 71 1.31 -4.62 21.66
N VAL A 72 0.35 -3.75 21.34
CA VAL A 72 -0.22 -2.81 22.32
C VAL A 72 -0.88 -3.57 23.48
N ALA A 73 -1.66 -4.60 23.19
CA ALA A 73 -2.33 -5.42 24.19
C ALA A 73 -1.34 -6.10 25.14
N SER A 74 -0.24 -6.64 24.60
CA SER A 74 0.79 -7.36 25.36
C SER A 74 1.59 -6.41 26.26
N THR A 75 1.99 -5.25 25.73
CA THR A 75 2.77 -4.26 26.48
C THR A 75 1.94 -3.52 27.54
N LYS A 76 0.66 -3.20 27.24
CA LYS A 76 -0.28 -2.69 28.25
C LYS A 76 -0.54 -3.69 29.37
N TYR A 77 -0.66 -4.99 29.05
CA TYR A 77 -0.86 -6.04 30.05
C TYR A 77 0.34 -6.17 30.99
N GLN A 78 1.57 -6.18 30.44
CA GLN A 78 2.82 -6.22 31.22
C GLN A 78 2.97 -5.03 32.17
N LYS A 79 2.59 -3.82 31.74
CA LYS A 79 2.67 -2.62 32.60
C LYS A 79 1.72 -2.67 33.80
N ASN A 80 0.58 -3.37 33.68
CA ASN A 80 -0.50 -3.33 34.67
C ASN A 80 -0.46 -4.48 35.69
N ARG A 81 0.36 -5.51 35.47
CA ARG A 81 0.55 -6.64 36.39
C ARG A 81 2.04 -6.97 36.49
N ASN A 82 2.62 -6.84 37.68
CA ASN A 82 3.90 -7.47 37.99
C ASN A 82 3.79 -8.98 37.67
N MET A 83 4.78 -9.45 36.92
CA MET A 83 4.73 -10.57 35.99
C MET A 83 4.81 -11.96 36.68
N GLU A 84 3.86 -12.31 37.55
CA GLU A 84 3.92 -13.62 38.26
C GLU A 84 2.91 -14.68 37.78
N ALA A 85 1.84 -14.30 37.08
CA ALA A 85 0.77 -15.26 36.73
C ALA A 85 0.87 -15.88 35.32
N LEU A 86 1.78 -15.42 34.46
CA LEU A 86 1.96 -15.93 33.10
C LEU A 86 3.44 -16.09 32.82
N ASN A 87 3.96 -17.28 33.14
CA ASN A 87 5.30 -17.76 32.83
C ASN A 87 5.67 -17.38 31.37
N MET A 88 6.56 -16.39 31.21
CA MET A 88 7.00 -15.77 29.95
C MET A 88 5.91 -15.17 29.03
N PRO A 89 6.12 -13.97 28.44
CA PRO A 89 5.36 -13.61 27.26
C PRO A 89 5.80 -14.56 26.14
N ALA A 90 4.92 -15.46 25.68
CA ALA A 90 5.19 -16.40 24.59
C ALA A 90 5.67 -15.74 23.27
N VAL A 91 5.58 -14.40 23.18
CA VAL A 91 5.96 -13.61 22.02
C VAL A 91 6.89 -12.47 22.43
N SER A 92 8.09 -12.42 21.85
CA SER A 92 9.01 -11.29 21.93
C SER A 92 8.81 -10.32 20.77
N TRP A 93 8.72 -9.03 21.03
CA TRP A 93 8.43 -8.00 20.02
C TRP A 93 9.69 -7.25 19.59
N ARG A 94 9.94 -7.16 18.27
CA ARG A 94 11.03 -6.37 17.68
C ARG A 94 10.49 -5.33 16.69
N MET A 95 9.82 -4.29 17.19
CA MET A 95 9.36 -3.17 16.35
C MET A 95 10.46 -2.13 16.16
N LYS A 96 10.68 -1.69 14.92
CA LYS A 96 11.53 -0.54 14.60
C LYS A 96 10.75 0.76 14.80
N ALA A 97 11.39 1.78 15.37
CA ALA A 97 10.81 3.11 15.45
C ALA A 97 10.45 3.63 14.03
N PRO A 98 9.32 4.32 13.86
CA PRO A 98 8.95 4.89 12.56
C PRO A 98 10.04 5.83 12.03
N GLU A 99 10.23 5.84 10.72
CA GLU A 99 11.15 6.77 10.09
C GLU A 99 10.63 8.20 10.18
N LYS A 100 11.54 9.15 10.37
CA LYS A 100 11.18 10.57 10.46
C LYS A 100 10.61 11.02 9.12
N LYS A 101 9.37 11.49 9.13
CA LYS A 101 8.78 12.15 7.96
C LYS A 101 9.55 13.45 7.68
N PRO A 102 9.84 13.78 6.41
CA PRO A 102 10.53 15.03 6.09
C PRO A 102 9.68 16.23 6.48
N LEU A 103 10.28 17.21 7.14
CA LEU A 103 9.58 18.41 7.63
C LEU A 103 9.19 19.35 6.49
N VAL A 104 9.97 19.35 5.42
CA VAL A 104 9.73 20.12 4.20
C VAL A 104 9.76 19.15 3.02
N LYS A 105 8.80 19.30 2.11
CA LYS A 105 8.76 18.54 0.86
C LYS A 105 10.04 18.89 0.08
N ARG A 106 11.02 17.99 0.07
CA ARG A 106 12.13 18.09 -0.87
C ARG A 106 11.51 18.05 -2.27
N GLU A 107 11.80 19.05 -3.09
CA GLU A 107 11.52 18.97 -4.52
C GLU A 107 12.24 17.71 -5.02
N LYS A 108 11.48 16.75 -5.55
CA LYS A 108 12.09 15.55 -6.12
C LYS A 108 12.95 16.04 -7.28
N GLN A 109 14.27 15.90 -7.18
CA GLN A 109 15.05 15.72 -8.39
C GLN A 109 14.52 14.41 -9.00
N ASP A 110 13.85 14.57 -10.13
CA ASP A 110 13.15 13.54 -10.88
C ASP A 110 14.08 12.33 -11.09
N ASP A 111 13.79 11.20 -10.43
CA ASP A 111 14.26 9.88 -10.88
C ASP A 111 13.51 9.58 -12.17
N GLY A 112 13.94 10.21 -13.25
CA GLY A 112 13.36 10.05 -14.57
C GLY A 112 13.71 8.69 -15.11
N GLU A 113 12.74 7.76 -15.18
CA GLU A 113 12.69 6.78 -16.29
C GLU A 113 11.35 6.07 -16.52
N THR A 114 10.23 6.37 -15.84
CA THR A 114 8.98 5.60 -16.10
C THR A 114 7.69 6.41 -15.99
N ASN A 115 7.52 7.52 -16.73
CA ASN A 115 6.20 7.97 -17.23
C ASN A 115 6.23 9.29 -18.04
N ARG A 116 7.05 9.40 -19.09
CA ARG A 116 6.91 10.53 -20.03
C ARG A 116 6.11 10.10 -21.25
N VAL A 117 4.80 10.33 -21.19
CA VAL A 117 3.97 10.47 -22.40
C VAL A 117 4.63 11.54 -23.27
N LYS A 118 5.17 11.16 -24.43
CA LYS A 118 5.80 12.08 -25.39
C LYS A 118 4.73 13.03 -25.96
N ARG A 119 4.58 14.21 -25.36
CA ARG A 119 4.00 15.38 -26.05
C ARG A 119 4.95 15.76 -27.19
N SER A 120 4.46 15.78 -28.43
CA SER A 120 5.27 16.03 -29.65
C SER A 120 5.81 17.46 -29.78
N SER A 121 5.59 18.32 -28.80
CA SER A 121 6.16 19.67 -28.75
C SER A 121 7.23 19.72 -27.66
N GLN A 122 8.49 19.61 -28.06
CA GLN A 122 9.61 19.98 -27.20
C GLN A 122 9.56 21.50 -27.01
N LYS A 123 9.09 21.98 -25.85
CA LYS A 123 9.31 23.37 -25.44
C LYS A 123 10.81 23.54 -25.17
N LYS A 124 11.52 24.14 -26.12
CA LYS A 124 12.91 24.55 -25.91
C LYS A 124 12.92 25.62 -24.81
N HIS A 125 13.73 25.41 -23.78
CA HIS A 125 13.98 26.43 -22.76
C HIS A 125 14.87 27.52 -23.37
N VAL A 126 14.26 28.61 -23.82
CA VAL A 126 14.97 29.76 -24.36
C VAL A 126 15.37 30.67 -23.20
N SER A 127 16.66 30.98 -23.09
CA SER A 127 17.16 31.94 -22.11
C SER A 127 16.49 33.31 -22.33
N PRO A 128 16.05 34.02 -21.28
CA PRO A 128 15.38 35.32 -21.43
C PRO A 128 16.15 36.32 -22.28
N VAL A 129 17.49 36.31 -22.18
CA VAL A 129 18.37 37.17 -22.99
C VAL A 129 18.28 36.82 -24.47
N GLN A 130 18.21 35.52 -24.79
CA GLN A 130 18.16 35.03 -26.16
C GLN A 130 16.81 35.33 -26.83
N ALA A 131 15.70 35.24 -26.07
CA ALA A 131 14.39 35.66 -26.55
C ALA A 131 14.32 37.17 -26.85
N LEU A 132 15.01 38.00 -26.06
CA LEU A 132 15.08 39.44 -26.27
C LEU A 132 16.00 39.82 -27.45
N SER A 133 17.03 39.01 -27.73
CA SER A 133 17.89 39.20 -28.91
C SER A 133 17.15 38.96 -30.23
N GLU A 134 16.24 37.99 -30.28
CA GLU A 134 15.43 37.72 -31.49
C GLU A 134 14.52 38.89 -31.86
N PHE A 135 13.99 39.62 -30.87
CA PHE A 135 13.13 40.79 -31.12
C PHE A 135 13.90 42.03 -31.62
N LYS A 136 15.17 42.19 -31.25
CA LYS A 136 15.99 43.34 -31.69
C LYS A 136 16.58 43.20 -33.09
N ALA A 137 16.54 42.00 -33.68
CA ALA A 137 17.04 41.76 -35.04
C ALA A 137 16.09 42.25 -36.14
N MET A 138 14.87 42.69 -35.80
CA MET A 138 13.86 43.17 -36.77
C MET A 138 13.87 44.70 -36.98
N ASP A 139 14.68 45.47 -36.25
CA ASP A 139 14.79 46.93 -36.41
C ASP A 139 16.02 47.35 -37.25
N SER A 140 16.36 46.57 -38.29
CA SER A 140 17.36 46.96 -39.29
C SER A 140 16.95 46.51 -40.69
N ILE A 141 15.89 47.15 -41.21
CA ILE A 141 15.62 47.36 -42.64
C ILE A 141 15.26 48.83 -42.81
#